data_AF-A0A8S1XMM0-F1
#
_entry.id   AF-A0A8S1XMM0-F1
#
_cell.length_a   1.000
_cell.length_b   1.000
_cell.length_c   1.000
_cell.angle_alpha   90.00
_cell.angle_beta   90.00
_cell.angle_gamma   90.00
#
_symmetry.space_group_name_H-M   'P 1'
#
loop_
_entity.id
_entity.type
_entity.pdbx_description
1 polymer ?
#
loop_
_entity_poly.entity_id
_entity_poly.type
_entity_poly.pdbx_seq_one_letter_code
_entity_poly.pdbx_strand_id
1 'polypeptide(L)'
;MMCIYHSQSPISLICVAPHKCLRKLCVECLYEHGVDVKLTIPICKFKELITKKLQEHELNGISELKKLREGFKILISQTETIIKKFWEDVKELIKSIFDNIEKENQSFINLINQNENLAESSYTDLNNIVQIFEGNILDDWNKQKNSYLINMMQIKNWIEQGANTISQNFKEKIKEVMKIFKIQKDESLEWQESITEYEGIVWDQNSIASIKRVKFQVIQTKEKEIQYVMNRLLLRKDQIQDTINKPEILINLEQIQHLNWIGDYGKQNQKIGKWTATWKGLILSDVGGYYSNEGKKQGKWIEIFQNYCEFVQVYEVGDYVDGFKKGTWKYIYEDEKIGGGEYNKQGKKNGKWIELGNEFYKYFKLTYNGRYQNGIKVGIWETCLAEQGILYGHNYISMQYQQIINSPFQRWWFI
;
A
#
# COMPACT_ATOMS: atom_id res chain seq x y z
N MET A 1 -48.35 19.49 -3.07
CA MET A 1 -47.74 19.24 -4.41
C MET A 1 -48.87 19.21 -5.42
N MET A 2 -48.72 19.86 -6.57
CA MET A 2 -49.70 19.78 -7.66
C MET A 2 -49.47 18.51 -8.49
N CYS A 3 -50.53 18.00 -9.10
CA CYS A 3 -50.45 16.87 -10.01
C CYS A 3 -49.76 17.28 -11.33
N ILE A 4 -48.95 16.38 -11.89
CA ILE A 4 -48.21 16.62 -13.15
C ILE A 4 -49.16 16.70 -14.35
N TYR A 5 -50.25 15.93 -14.33
CA TYR A 5 -51.25 15.88 -15.40
C TYR A 5 -52.39 16.87 -15.18
N HIS A 6 -52.69 17.20 -13.91
CA HIS A 6 -53.75 18.13 -13.51
C HIS A 6 -53.14 19.25 -12.68
N SER A 7 -52.57 20.25 -13.37
CA SER A 7 -51.76 21.31 -12.75
C SER A 7 -52.48 22.14 -11.69
N GLN A 8 -53.82 22.19 -11.73
CA GLN A 8 -54.66 22.88 -10.75
C GLN A 8 -55.08 21.98 -9.57
N SER A 9 -54.86 20.67 -9.65
CA SER A 9 -55.37 19.71 -8.69
C SER A 9 -54.26 19.24 -7.73
N PRO A 10 -54.42 19.44 -6.42
CA PRO A 10 -53.43 18.99 -5.45
C PRO A 10 -53.47 17.47 -5.33
N ILE A 11 -52.28 16.87 -5.18
CA ILE A 11 -52.16 15.45 -4.86
C ILE A 11 -52.63 15.24 -3.42
N SER A 12 -53.61 14.37 -3.22
CA SER A 12 -54.23 14.11 -1.90
C SER A 12 -54.27 12.62 -1.53
N LEU A 13 -53.99 11.72 -2.48
CA LEU A 13 -54.13 10.27 -2.31
C LEU A 13 -52.85 9.50 -2.72
N ILE A 14 -52.66 8.33 -2.11
CA ILE A 14 -51.62 7.35 -2.45
C ILE A 14 -52.29 6.04 -2.87
N CYS A 15 -51.94 5.50 -4.04
CA CYS A 15 -52.37 4.17 -4.48
C CYS A 15 -51.46 3.09 -3.88
N VAL A 16 -52.03 2.13 -3.14
CA VAL A 16 -51.28 1.04 -2.49
C VAL A 16 -51.44 -0.34 -3.15
N ALA A 17 -52.16 -0.41 -4.28
CA ALA A 17 -52.40 -1.68 -4.99
C ALA A 17 -51.12 -2.28 -5.61
N PRO A 18 -51.01 -3.61 -5.78
CA PRO A 18 -49.77 -4.27 -6.21
C PRO A 18 -49.54 -4.23 -7.73
N HIS A 19 -49.57 -3.04 -8.34
CA HIS A 19 -49.27 -2.84 -9.78
C HIS A 19 -48.28 -1.68 -10.00
N LYS A 20 -47.76 -1.53 -11.22
CA LYS A 20 -46.84 -0.42 -11.56
C LYS A 20 -47.64 0.81 -11.98
N CYS A 21 -47.64 1.86 -11.16
CA CYS A 21 -48.27 3.13 -11.49
C CYS A 21 -47.59 4.34 -10.86
N LEU A 22 -48.08 5.52 -11.22
CA LEU A 22 -47.81 6.74 -10.48
C LEU A 22 -48.60 6.72 -9.17
N ARG A 23 -47.91 6.35 -8.10
CA ARG A 23 -48.48 6.13 -6.76
C ARG A 23 -49.19 7.35 -6.18
N LYS A 24 -48.87 8.55 -6.65
CA LYS A 24 -49.39 9.84 -6.16
C LYS A 24 -50.57 10.28 -7.04
N LEU A 25 -51.76 10.38 -6.46
CA LEU A 25 -52.98 10.69 -7.21
C LEU A 25 -53.64 11.99 -6.68
N CYS A 26 -54.10 12.84 -7.61
CA CYS A 26 -55.19 13.79 -7.35
C CYS A 26 -56.54 13.08 -7.57
N VAL A 27 -57.66 13.78 -7.36
CA VAL A 27 -59.01 13.20 -7.48
C VAL A 27 -59.31 12.78 -8.92
N GLU A 28 -58.86 13.57 -9.89
CA GLU A 28 -59.04 13.34 -11.32
C GLU A 28 -58.21 12.14 -11.77
N CYS A 29 -56.93 12.08 -11.38
CA CYS A 29 -56.10 10.91 -11.65
C CYS A 29 -56.63 9.64 -10.99
N LEU A 30 -57.34 9.71 -9.85
CA LEU A 30 -57.95 8.52 -9.26
C LEU A 30 -59.02 7.94 -10.18
N TYR A 31 -59.88 8.80 -10.73
CA TYR A 31 -60.96 8.40 -11.62
C TYR A 31 -60.41 7.77 -12.90
N GLU A 32 -59.39 8.41 -13.50
CA GLU A 32 -58.72 7.90 -14.71
C GLU A 32 -57.92 6.62 -14.46
N HIS A 33 -57.31 6.50 -13.27
CA HIS A 33 -56.51 5.33 -12.90
C HIS A 33 -57.41 4.08 -12.72
N GLY A 34 -58.70 4.23 -12.43
CA GLY A 34 -59.66 3.12 -12.37
C GLY A 34 -59.37 2.08 -11.26
N VAL A 35 -58.59 2.45 -10.25
CA VAL A 35 -58.32 1.60 -9.08
C VAL A 35 -59.44 1.74 -8.06
N ASP A 36 -59.82 0.63 -7.43
CA ASP A 36 -60.78 0.64 -6.32
C ASP A 36 -60.37 1.69 -5.28
N VAL A 37 -61.29 2.59 -4.94
CA VAL A 37 -61.10 3.65 -3.95
C VAL A 37 -60.60 3.08 -2.62
N LYS A 38 -60.96 1.84 -2.28
CA LYS A 38 -60.47 1.12 -1.07
C LYS A 38 -58.96 0.87 -1.08
N LEU A 39 -58.33 0.84 -2.24
CA LEU A 39 -56.88 0.69 -2.42
C LEU A 39 -56.16 2.04 -2.52
N THR A 40 -56.83 3.12 -2.12
CA THR A 40 -56.25 4.45 -2.02
C THR A 40 -56.35 5.00 -0.61
N ILE A 41 -55.30 5.70 -0.19
CA ILE A 41 -55.17 6.22 1.17
C ILE A 41 -54.91 7.72 1.09
N PRO A 42 -55.68 8.56 1.81
CA PRO A 42 -55.35 9.96 1.97
C PRO A 42 -53.93 10.15 2.47
N ILE A 43 -53.16 11.05 1.86
CA ILE A 43 -51.75 11.29 2.21
C ILE A 43 -51.57 11.54 3.71
N CYS A 44 -52.50 12.27 4.34
CA CYS A 44 -52.48 12.51 5.78
C CYS A 44 -52.54 11.21 6.60
N LYS A 45 -53.42 10.27 6.24
CA LYS A 45 -53.56 8.96 6.90
C LYS A 45 -52.46 7.97 6.52
N PHE A 46 -51.92 8.08 5.30
CA PHE A 46 -50.84 7.19 4.85
C PHE A 46 -49.59 7.34 5.73
N LYS A 47 -49.26 8.58 6.13
CA LYS A 47 -48.16 8.85 7.06
C LYS A 47 -48.38 8.19 8.43
N GLU A 48 -49.59 8.28 8.98
CA GLU A 48 -49.96 7.65 10.25
C GLU A 48 -49.86 6.11 10.17
N LEU A 49 -50.37 5.50 9.10
CA LEU A 49 -50.30 4.05 8.89
C LEU A 49 -48.86 3.55 8.73
N ILE A 50 -48.01 4.27 7.98
CA ILE A 50 -46.58 3.95 7.91
C ILE A 50 -45.96 4.07 9.30
N THR A 51 -46.24 5.13 10.05
CA THR A 51 -45.64 5.37 11.36
C THR A 51 -46.03 4.27 12.35
N LYS A 52 -47.32 3.89 12.38
CA LYS A 52 -47.82 2.78 13.18
C LYS A 52 -47.14 1.46 12.79
N LYS A 53 -47.03 1.17 11.49
CA LYS A 53 -46.39 -0.05 11.01
C LYS A 53 -44.89 -0.09 11.33
N LEU A 54 -44.19 1.05 11.27
CA LEU A 54 -42.79 1.16 11.70
C LEU A 54 -42.63 0.94 13.22
N GLN A 55 -43.61 1.39 14.02
CA GLN A 55 -43.65 1.16 15.47
C GLN A 55 -43.95 -0.31 15.82
N GLU A 56 -44.91 -0.94 15.13
CA GLU A 56 -45.26 -2.36 15.31
C GLU A 56 -44.09 -3.30 14.99
N HIS A 57 -43.23 -2.93 14.04
CA HIS A 57 -42.01 -3.67 13.71
C HIS A 57 -40.79 -3.30 14.57
N GLU A 58 -40.97 -2.48 15.60
CA GLU A 58 -39.89 -2.01 16.48
C GLU A 58 -38.68 -1.45 15.70
N LEU A 59 -38.92 -0.86 14.52
CA LEU A 59 -37.85 -0.25 13.71
C LEU A 59 -37.26 1.00 14.39
N ASN A 60 -37.87 1.44 15.50
CA ASN A 60 -37.31 2.37 16.48
C ASN A 60 -36.28 1.74 17.43
N GLY A 61 -35.86 0.49 17.22
CA GLY A 61 -34.76 -0.21 17.89
C GLY A 61 -33.40 0.48 17.78
N ILE A 62 -33.37 1.70 17.23
CA ILE A 62 -32.31 2.70 17.41
C ILE A 62 -31.85 2.76 18.87
N SER A 63 -32.75 2.61 19.85
CA SER A 63 -32.38 2.60 21.27
C SER A 63 -31.52 1.38 21.66
N GLU A 64 -31.84 0.19 21.17
CA GLU A 64 -31.08 -1.04 21.43
C GLU A 64 -29.75 -1.07 20.68
N LEU A 65 -29.75 -0.68 19.40
CA LEU A 65 -28.52 -0.53 18.62
C LEU A 65 -27.59 0.53 19.24
N LYS A 66 -28.14 1.62 19.77
CA LYS A 66 -27.37 2.62 20.50
C LYS A 66 -26.79 2.03 21.79
N LYS A 67 -27.56 1.27 22.57
CA LYS A 67 -27.05 0.58 23.77
C LYS A 67 -25.93 -0.40 23.43
N LEU A 68 -26.10 -1.21 22.37
CA LEU A 68 -25.08 -2.16 21.91
C LEU A 68 -23.81 -1.42 21.46
N ARG A 69 -23.96 -0.34 20.69
CA ARG A 69 -22.83 0.51 20.25
C ARG A 69 -22.07 1.12 21.42
N GLU A 70 -22.77 1.66 22.41
CA GLU A 70 -22.12 2.20 23.61
C GLU A 70 -21.44 1.10 24.43
N GLY A 71 -22.05 -0.10 24.54
CA GLY A 71 -21.43 -1.26 25.17
C GLY A 71 -20.11 -1.66 24.52
N PHE A 72 -20.07 -1.73 23.18
CA PHE A 72 -18.82 -1.99 22.44
C PHE A 72 -17.78 -0.88 22.63
N LYS A 73 -18.22 0.39 22.65
CA LYS A 73 -17.32 1.52 22.88
C LYS A 73 -16.65 1.46 24.25
N ILE A 74 -17.41 1.10 25.29
CA ILE A 74 -16.89 0.89 26.65
C ILE A 74 -15.88 -0.26 26.65
N LEU A 75 -16.22 -1.41 26.06
CA LEU A 75 -15.34 -2.57 25.98
C LEU A 75 -14.01 -2.25 25.27
N ILE A 76 -14.07 -1.53 24.14
CA ILE A 76 -12.87 -1.12 23.39
C ILE A 76 -12.00 -0.19 24.25
N SER A 77 -12.60 0.79 24.92
CA SER A 77 -11.86 1.72 25.78
C SER A 77 -11.20 1.03 26.97
N GLN A 78 -11.89 0.07 27.59
CA GLN A 78 -11.32 -0.76 28.65
C GLN A 78 -10.14 -1.59 28.15
N THR A 79 -10.30 -2.23 26.98
CA THR A 79 -9.24 -3.03 26.35
C THR A 79 -8.02 -2.17 26.02
N GLU A 80 -8.23 -0.98 25.47
CA GLU A 80 -7.15 -0.02 25.19
C GLU A 80 -6.38 0.36 26.46
N THR A 81 -7.09 0.55 27.57
CA THR A 81 -6.48 0.88 28.87
C THR A 81 -5.61 -0.26 29.40
N ILE A 82 -6.09 -1.51 29.29
CA ILE A 82 -5.34 -2.70 29.67
C ILE A 82 -4.07 -2.85 28.82
N ILE A 83 -4.20 -2.67 27.50
CA ILE A 83 -3.07 -2.75 26.56
C ILE A 83 -2.03 -1.65 26.87
N LYS A 84 -2.47 -0.41 27.12
CA LYS A 84 -1.56 0.67 27.50
C LYS A 84 -0.78 0.36 28.78
N LYS A 85 -1.46 -0.13 29.82
CA LYS A 85 -0.81 -0.53 31.07
C LYS A 85 0.23 -1.63 30.83
N PHE A 86 -0.13 -2.67 30.09
CA PHE A 86 0.78 -3.74 29.71
C PHE A 86 2.05 -3.20 29.00
N TRP A 87 1.90 -2.24 28.08
CA TRP A 87 3.04 -1.65 27.38
C TRP A 87 3.96 -0.83 28.29
N GLU A 88 3.42 -0.07 29.24
CA GLU A 88 4.25 0.63 30.23
C GLU A 88 4.99 -0.36 31.12
N ASP A 89 4.34 -1.44 31.57
CA ASP A 89 4.98 -2.48 32.37
C ASP A 89 6.14 -3.14 31.59
N VAL A 90 5.94 -3.47 30.31
CA VAL A 90 6.99 -4.00 29.41
C VAL A 90 8.14 -3.00 29.23
N LYS A 91 7.82 -1.72 29.03
CA LYS A 91 8.81 -0.66 28.84
C LYS A 91 9.71 -0.48 30.06
N GLU A 92 9.15 -0.47 31.26
CA GLU A 92 9.92 -0.38 32.51
C GLU A 92 10.80 -1.61 32.72
N LEU A 93 10.32 -2.81 32.39
CA LEU A 93 11.13 -4.04 32.43
C LEU A 93 12.32 -3.97 31.47
N ILE A 94 12.07 -3.57 30.22
CA ILE A 94 13.12 -3.40 29.20
C ILE A 94 14.17 -2.40 29.68
N LYS A 95 13.72 -1.25 30.20
CA LYS A 95 14.60 -0.21 30.75
C LYS A 95 15.47 -0.74 31.88
N SER A 96 14.87 -1.43 32.86
CA SER A 96 15.60 -2.03 33.98
C SER A 96 16.70 -3.01 33.52
N ILE A 97 16.45 -3.80 32.47
CA ILE A 97 17.47 -4.69 31.90
C ILE A 97 18.64 -3.90 31.31
N PHE A 98 18.37 -2.86 30.52
CA PHE A 98 19.42 -2.03 29.95
C PHE A 98 20.21 -1.25 31.01
N ASP A 99 19.52 -0.69 32.01
CA ASP A 99 20.14 0.02 33.13
C ASP A 99 21.09 -0.90 33.90
N ASN A 100 20.72 -2.18 34.10
CA ASN A 100 21.59 -3.18 34.74
C ASN A 100 22.82 -3.51 33.88
N ILE A 101 22.65 -3.67 32.56
CA ILE A 101 23.78 -3.91 31.64
C ILE A 101 24.74 -2.73 31.64
N GLU A 102 24.22 -1.50 31.61
CA GLU A 102 25.02 -0.28 31.64
C GLU A 102 25.75 -0.11 32.98
N LYS A 103 25.05 -0.33 34.10
CA LYS A 103 25.64 -0.29 35.44
C LYS A 103 26.79 -1.28 35.60
N GLU A 104 26.64 -2.50 35.07
CA GLU A 104 27.69 -3.52 35.13
C GLU A 104 28.86 -3.18 34.20
N ASN A 105 28.61 -2.68 32.99
CA ASN A 105 29.69 -2.18 32.12
C ASN A 105 30.46 -1.03 32.79
N GLN A 106 29.75 -0.12 33.47
CA GLN A 106 30.35 1.00 34.15
C GLN A 106 31.14 0.56 35.39
N SER A 107 30.75 -0.53 36.06
CA SER A 107 31.51 -1.08 37.20
C SER A 107 32.92 -1.51 36.75
N PHE A 108 33.04 -2.18 35.59
CA PHE A 108 34.34 -2.54 35.00
C PHE A 108 35.18 -1.32 34.60
N ILE A 109 34.56 -0.31 33.98
CA ILE A 109 35.25 0.93 33.60
C ILE A 109 35.75 1.68 34.85
N ASN A 110 34.93 1.76 35.89
CA ASN A 110 35.28 2.45 37.14
C ASN A 110 36.46 1.77 37.86
N LEU A 111 36.53 0.43 37.85
CA LEU A 111 37.66 -0.31 38.42
C LEU A 111 39.01 0.10 37.79
N ILE A 112 39.02 0.39 36.48
CA ILE A 112 40.22 0.83 35.76
C ILE A 112 40.49 2.31 36.01
N ASN A 113 39.47 3.17 35.92
CA ASN A 113 39.64 4.62 35.94
C ASN A 113 39.84 5.22 37.35
N GLN A 114 39.37 4.57 38.41
CA GLN A 114 39.48 5.10 39.78
C GLN A 114 40.85 4.83 40.43
N ASN A 115 41.69 4.01 39.81
CA ASN A 115 42.99 3.61 40.35
C ASN A 115 44.13 4.24 39.54
N GLU A 116 44.38 5.55 39.75
CA GLU A 116 45.49 6.27 39.09
C GLU A 116 46.86 5.62 39.40
N ASN A 117 47.02 5.07 40.61
CA ASN A 117 48.17 4.25 41.00
C ASN A 117 47.72 2.85 41.41
N LEU A 118 47.83 1.89 40.48
CA LEU A 118 47.48 0.49 40.73
C LEU A 118 48.21 -0.13 41.93
N ALA A 119 49.38 0.40 42.33
CA ALA A 119 50.11 -0.10 43.49
C ALA A 119 49.41 0.22 44.83
N GLU A 120 48.47 1.16 44.85
CA GLU A 120 47.70 1.56 46.04
C GLU A 120 46.29 0.93 46.09
N SER A 121 45.91 0.19 45.04
CA SER A 121 44.61 -0.48 44.96
C SER A 121 44.47 -1.61 45.99
N SER A 122 43.23 -1.89 46.42
CA SER A 122 42.97 -3.01 47.31
C SER A 122 43.33 -4.35 46.65
N TYR A 123 43.67 -5.37 47.44
CA TYR A 123 43.95 -6.70 46.89
C TYR A 123 42.76 -7.27 46.10
N THR A 124 41.53 -6.96 46.51
CA THR A 124 40.30 -7.34 45.81
C THR A 124 40.21 -6.67 44.44
N ASP A 125 40.48 -5.36 44.36
CA ASP A 125 40.45 -4.63 43.09
C ASP A 125 41.56 -5.10 42.15
N LEU A 126 42.77 -5.33 42.68
CA LEU A 126 43.88 -5.91 41.92
C LEU A 126 43.54 -7.29 41.36
N ASN A 127 42.94 -8.16 42.17
CA ASN A 127 42.50 -9.47 41.71
C ASN A 127 41.42 -9.37 40.61
N ASN A 128 40.45 -8.46 40.74
CA ASN A 128 39.45 -8.22 39.72
C ASN A 128 40.06 -7.67 38.42
N ILE A 129 41.02 -6.74 38.51
CA ILE A 129 41.74 -6.19 37.35
C ILE A 129 42.57 -7.27 36.66
N VAL A 130 43.23 -8.16 37.41
CA VAL A 130 43.93 -9.32 36.84
C VAL A 130 42.96 -10.24 36.11
N GLN A 131 41.80 -10.56 36.69
CA GLN A 131 40.80 -11.40 36.02
C GLN A 131 40.16 -10.74 34.79
N ILE A 132 40.06 -9.40 34.76
CA ILE A 132 39.69 -8.63 33.57
C ILE A 132 40.78 -8.73 32.51
N PHE A 133 42.05 -8.57 32.89
CA PHE A 133 43.21 -8.66 32.00
C PHE A 133 43.35 -10.05 31.37
N GLU A 134 43.12 -11.10 32.15
CA GLU A 134 43.09 -12.49 31.68
C GLU A 134 41.88 -12.80 30.78
N GLY A 135 40.89 -11.90 30.71
CA GLY A 135 39.68 -12.05 29.90
C GLY A 135 38.57 -12.88 30.55
N ASN A 136 38.86 -13.60 31.64
CA ASN A 136 37.92 -14.55 32.27
C ASN A 136 36.58 -13.88 32.66
N ILE A 137 36.61 -12.76 33.39
CA ILE A 137 35.39 -12.05 33.81
C ILE A 137 34.70 -11.39 32.60
N LEU A 138 35.47 -10.76 31.72
CA LEU A 138 34.91 -10.03 30.57
C LEU A 138 34.23 -10.97 29.58
N ASP A 139 34.79 -12.15 29.35
CA ASP A 139 34.21 -13.16 28.48
C ASP A 139 32.93 -13.73 29.06
N ASP A 140 32.89 -14.02 30.36
CA ASP A 140 31.69 -14.50 31.04
C ASP A 140 30.59 -13.44 31.09
N TRP A 141 30.95 -12.19 31.39
CA TRP A 141 30.03 -11.07 31.29
C TRP A 141 29.53 -10.86 29.86
N ASN A 142 30.41 -10.94 28.84
CA ASN A 142 30.00 -10.81 27.44
C ASN A 142 29.05 -11.92 27.02
N LYS A 143 29.28 -13.17 27.45
CA LYS A 143 28.35 -14.29 27.24
C LYS A 143 26.99 -14.00 27.88
N GLN A 144 26.99 -13.51 29.12
CA GLN A 144 25.76 -13.19 29.85
C GLN A 144 24.99 -12.02 29.20
N LYS A 145 25.68 -10.93 28.85
CA LYS A 145 25.14 -9.79 28.10
C LYS A 145 24.53 -10.25 26.78
N ASN A 146 25.24 -11.09 26.03
CA ASN A 146 24.73 -11.62 24.76
C ASN A 146 23.49 -12.49 24.98
N SER A 147 23.44 -13.28 26.05
CA SER A 147 22.23 -14.04 26.42
C SER A 147 21.04 -13.11 26.69
N TYR A 148 21.24 -12.01 27.42
CA TYR A 148 20.18 -11.00 27.63
C TYR A 148 19.70 -10.39 26.30
N LEU A 149 20.61 -9.99 25.42
CA LEU A 149 20.27 -9.40 24.13
C LEU A 149 19.51 -10.37 23.23
N ILE A 150 19.90 -11.65 23.20
CA ILE A 150 19.19 -12.71 22.46
C ILE A 150 17.77 -12.89 23.00
N ASN A 151 17.61 -12.99 24.32
CA ASN A 151 16.29 -13.15 24.95
C ASN A 151 15.39 -11.93 24.67
N MET A 152 15.95 -10.72 24.71
CA MET A 152 15.22 -9.49 24.37
C MET A 152 14.75 -9.47 22.91
N MET A 153 15.59 -9.94 21.99
CA MET A 153 15.22 -10.09 20.58
C MET A 153 14.09 -11.11 20.39
N GLN A 154 14.13 -12.23 21.12
CA GLN A 154 13.06 -13.22 21.12
C GLN A 154 11.74 -12.64 21.66
N ILE A 155 11.79 -11.89 22.76
CA ILE A 155 10.62 -11.20 23.33
C ILE A 155 10.02 -10.21 22.33
N LYS A 156 10.85 -9.38 21.68
CA LYS A 156 10.42 -8.45 20.62
C LYS A 156 9.66 -9.19 19.53
N ASN A 157 10.26 -10.26 18.98
CA ASN A 157 9.65 -11.04 17.91
C ASN A 157 8.33 -11.70 18.35
N TRP A 158 8.27 -12.23 19.57
CA TRP A 158 7.05 -12.82 20.13
C TRP A 158 5.92 -11.79 20.27
N ILE A 159 6.22 -10.59 20.79
CA ILE A 159 5.27 -9.49 20.91
C ILE A 159 4.72 -9.08 19.53
N GLU A 160 5.60 -8.91 18.54
CA GLU A 160 5.20 -8.54 17.17
C GLU A 160 4.29 -9.59 16.52
N GLN A 161 4.60 -10.88 16.70
CA GLN A 161 3.78 -11.98 16.21
C GLN A 161 2.40 -12.03 16.89
N GLY A 162 2.36 -11.85 18.21
CA GLY A 162 1.12 -11.80 18.99
C GLY A 162 0.20 -10.66 18.54
N ALA A 163 0.75 -9.46 18.41
CA ALA A 163 0.01 -8.28 17.94
C ALA A 163 -0.58 -8.49 16.54
N ASN A 164 0.21 -9.04 15.61
CA ASN A 164 -0.24 -9.35 14.26
C ASN A 164 -1.36 -10.39 14.24
N THR A 165 -1.25 -11.45 15.05
CA THR A 165 -2.24 -12.52 15.14
C THR A 165 -3.58 -12.00 15.68
N ILE A 166 -3.55 -11.21 16.76
CA ILE A 166 -4.75 -10.58 17.33
C ILE A 166 -5.40 -9.65 16.30
N SER A 167 -4.61 -8.83 15.60
CA SER A 167 -5.12 -7.93 14.57
C SER A 167 -5.80 -8.68 13.42
N GLN A 168 -5.21 -9.77 12.95
CA GLN A 168 -5.78 -10.61 11.89
C GLN A 168 -7.09 -11.28 12.33
N ASN A 169 -7.11 -11.89 13.51
CA ASN A 169 -8.31 -12.53 14.05
C ASN A 169 -9.46 -11.53 14.21
N PHE A 170 -9.17 -10.33 14.73
CA PHE A 170 -10.16 -9.27 14.86
C PHE A 170 -10.70 -8.83 13.49
N LYS A 171 -9.82 -8.65 12.51
CA LYS A 171 -10.20 -8.33 11.13
C LYS A 171 -11.14 -9.38 10.56
N GLU A 172 -10.80 -10.68 10.67
CA GLU A 172 -11.64 -11.79 10.18
C GLU A 172 -13.03 -11.80 10.81
N LYS A 173 -13.13 -11.57 12.13
CA LYS A 173 -14.43 -11.48 12.81
C LYS A 173 -15.26 -10.30 12.34
N ILE A 174 -14.64 -9.13 12.10
CA ILE A 174 -15.35 -8.01 11.45
C ILE A 174 -15.78 -8.39 10.03
N LYS A 175 -14.99 -9.18 9.27
CA LYS A 175 -15.40 -9.64 7.94
C LYS A 175 -16.66 -10.50 8.01
N GLU A 176 -16.71 -11.44 8.95
CA GLU A 176 -17.88 -12.31 9.17
C GLU A 176 -19.14 -11.47 9.43
N VAL A 177 -19.05 -10.49 10.35
CA VAL A 177 -20.16 -9.57 10.65
C VAL A 177 -20.58 -8.75 9.44
N MET A 178 -19.62 -8.20 8.69
CA MET A 178 -19.92 -7.39 7.50
C MET A 178 -20.54 -8.18 6.35
N LYS A 179 -20.24 -9.49 6.23
CA LYS A 179 -20.90 -10.36 5.23
C LYS A 179 -22.41 -10.45 5.49
N ILE A 180 -22.81 -10.54 6.76
CA ILE A 180 -24.23 -10.55 7.16
C ILE A 180 -24.94 -9.28 6.67
N PHE A 181 -24.29 -8.12 6.80
CA PHE A 181 -24.83 -6.84 6.32
C PHE A 181 -24.87 -6.72 4.78
N LYS A 182 -23.90 -7.29 4.07
CA LYS A 182 -23.86 -7.24 2.59
C LYS A 182 -24.95 -8.09 1.95
N ILE A 183 -25.25 -9.27 2.51
CA ILE A 183 -26.33 -10.15 2.02
C ILE A 183 -27.70 -9.44 2.04
N GLN A 184 -27.87 -8.43 2.88
CA GLN A 184 -29.12 -7.66 2.99
C GLN A 184 -29.23 -6.46 2.03
N LYS A 185 -28.14 -6.07 1.35
CA LYS A 185 -28.08 -4.81 0.59
C LYS A 185 -28.10 -4.99 -0.94
N ASP A 186 -28.06 -6.23 -1.42
CA ASP A 186 -27.72 -6.55 -2.81
C ASP A 186 -28.93 -6.74 -3.76
N GLU A 187 -30.01 -5.99 -3.55
CA GLU A 187 -31.17 -5.99 -4.48
C GLU A 187 -31.50 -4.60 -5.06
N SER A 188 -30.60 -3.61 -5.00
CA SER A 188 -30.90 -2.32 -5.65
C SER A 188 -29.73 -1.59 -6.31
N LEU A 189 -29.76 -1.63 -7.65
CA LEU A 189 -29.29 -0.66 -8.65
C LEU A 189 -27.82 -0.67 -9.13
N GLU A 190 -27.69 -1.30 -10.31
CA GLU A 190 -26.56 -1.42 -11.22
C GLU A 190 -25.97 -0.07 -11.67
N TRP A 191 -24.76 0.19 -11.20
CA TRP A 191 -23.60 0.33 -12.07
C TRP A 191 -22.56 -0.56 -11.41
N GLN A 192 -22.02 -1.55 -12.11
CA GLN A 192 -21.13 -2.52 -11.49
C GLN A 192 -19.79 -1.84 -11.19
N GLU A 193 -19.48 -1.69 -9.90
CA GLU A 193 -18.11 -1.41 -9.46
C GLU A 193 -17.22 -2.53 -10.01
N SER A 194 -16.35 -2.20 -10.97
CA SER A 194 -15.39 -3.20 -11.45
C SER A 194 -14.26 -3.29 -10.44
N ILE A 195 -14.21 -4.42 -9.74
CA ILE A 195 -13.10 -4.78 -8.86
C ILE A 195 -12.21 -5.74 -9.64
N THR A 196 -10.97 -5.36 -9.87
CA THR A 196 -9.97 -6.24 -10.50
C THR A 196 -8.81 -6.47 -9.53
N GLU A 197 -8.44 -7.73 -9.35
CA GLU A 197 -7.28 -8.13 -8.54
C GLU A 197 -6.02 -8.12 -9.40
N TYR A 198 -4.94 -7.53 -8.87
CA TYR A 198 -3.63 -7.46 -9.49
C TYR A 198 -2.58 -8.05 -8.53
N GLU A 199 -1.49 -8.55 -9.11
CA GLU A 199 -0.27 -8.85 -8.38
C GLU A 199 0.65 -7.63 -8.44
N GLY A 200 1.09 -7.16 -7.26
CA GLY A 200 2.00 -6.05 -7.10
C GLY A 200 3.23 -6.44 -6.31
N ILE A 201 4.16 -5.50 -6.20
CA ILE A 201 5.44 -5.68 -5.49
C ILE A 201 5.53 -4.76 -4.28
N VAL A 202 6.02 -5.30 -3.17
CA VAL A 202 6.34 -4.59 -1.91
C VAL A 202 7.79 -4.87 -1.54
N TRP A 203 8.50 -3.84 -1.11
CA TRP A 203 9.81 -4.00 -0.50
C TRP A 203 9.68 -4.46 0.95
N ASP A 204 10.29 -5.61 1.27
CA ASP A 204 10.35 -6.09 2.64
C ASP A 204 11.52 -5.45 3.38
N GLN A 205 11.22 -4.49 4.25
CA GLN A 205 12.23 -3.78 5.05
C GLN A 205 13.00 -4.70 6.01
N ASN A 206 12.44 -5.87 6.36
CA ASN A 206 13.05 -6.81 7.32
C ASN A 206 14.01 -7.81 6.67
N SER A 207 13.95 -7.98 5.35
CA SER A 207 14.90 -8.81 4.62
C SER A 207 15.78 -7.94 3.76
N ILE A 208 17.08 -8.17 3.83
CA ILE A 208 18.06 -7.44 3.02
C ILE A 208 17.73 -7.76 1.55
N ALA A 209 17.03 -6.84 0.89
CA ALA A 209 16.73 -6.87 -0.54
C ALA A 209 15.72 -7.92 -1.06
N SER A 210 14.67 -8.30 -0.31
CA SER A 210 13.59 -9.10 -0.92
C SER A 210 12.40 -8.27 -1.40
N ILE A 211 12.03 -8.48 -2.66
CA ILE A 211 10.75 -8.04 -3.21
C ILE A 211 9.73 -9.13 -2.90
N LYS A 212 8.65 -8.76 -2.22
CA LYS A 212 7.51 -9.65 -1.99
C LYS A 212 6.41 -9.34 -3.01
N ARG A 213 5.92 -10.38 -3.68
CA ARG A 213 4.71 -10.30 -4.49
C ARG A 213 3.49 -10.38 -3.59
N VAL A 214 2.57 -9.45 -3.76
CA VAL A 214 1.32 -9.40 -2.98
C VAL A 214 0.15 -9.09 -3.88
N LYS A 215 -1.05 -9.51 -3.48
CA LYS A 215 -2.29 -9.19 -4.19
C LYS A 215 -2.89 -7.89 -3.69
N PHE A 216 -3.37 -7.07 -4.61
CA PHE A 216 -4.14 -5.86 -4.31
C PHE A 216 -5.30 -5.70 -5.29
N GLN A 217 -6.27 -4.88 -4.93
CA GLN A 217 -7.46 -4.61 -5.72
C GLN A 217 -7.38 -3.20 -6.30
N VAL A 218 -7.76 -3.06 -7.56
CA VAL A 218 -8.06 -1.78 -8.19
C VAL A 218 -9.56 -1.72 -8.39
N ILE A 219 -10.18 -0.69 -7.80
CA ILE A 219 -11.62 -0.47 -7.83
C ILE A 219 -11.87 0.78 -8.65
N GLN A 220 -12.66 0.66 -9.71
CA GLN A 220 -13.14 1.81 -10.47
C GLN A 220 -14.57 2.14 -10.01
N THR A 221 -14.77 3.36 -9.50
CA THR A 221 -16.07 3.78 -8.97
C THR A 221 -16.94 4.45 -10.04
N LYS A 222 -18.23 4.61 -9.74
CA LYS A 222 -19.20 5.30 -10.62
C LYS A 222 -18.85 6.78 -10.81
N GLU A 223 -18.18 7.36 -9.83
CA GLU A 223 -17.73 8.75 -9.80
C GLU A 223 -16.43 8.97 -10.60
N LYS A 224 -16.00 7.98 -11.40
CA LYS A 224 -14.74 8.01 -12.16
C LYS A 224 -13.51 8.13 -11.26
N GLU A 225 -13.53 7.44 -10.14
CA GLU A 225 -12.38 7.33 -9.24
C GLU A 225 -11.69 5.98 -9.42
N ILE A 226 -10.37 5.95 -9.19
CA ILE A 226 -9.61 4.72 -9.03
C ILE A 226 -9.18 4.63 -7.59
N GLN A 227 -9.44 3.48 -6.97
CA GLN A 227 -9.00 3.18 -5.63
C GLN A 227 -8.09 1.97 -5.66
N TYR A 228 -6.89 2.12 -5.10
CA TYR A 228 -5.95 1.04 -4.88
C TYR A 228 -6.14 0.54 -3.45
N VAL A 229 -6.56 -0.70 -3.29
CA VAL A 229 -6.91 -1.29 -1.99
C VAL A 229 -6.11 -2.55 -1.75
N MET A 230 -5.36 -2.61 -0.66
CA MET A 230 -4.64 -3.82 -0.24
C MET A 230 -5.05 -4.17 1.18
N ASN A 231 -5.48 -5.41 1.41
CA ASN A 231 -5.96 -5.85 2.73
C ASN A 231 -7.03 -4.92 3.34
N ARG A 232 -7.91 -4.37 2.48
CA ARG A 232 -8.96 -3.37 2.80
C ARG A 232 -8.44 -2.00 3.27
N LEU A 233 -7.14 -1.77 3.23
CA LEU A 233 -6.56 -0.46 3.43
C LEU A 233 -6.53 0.25 2.07
N LEU A 234 -7.12 1.44 2.03
CA LEU A 234 -7.01 2.33 0.89
C LEU A 234 -5.57 2.85 0.83
N LEU A 235 -4.85 2.47 -0.21
CA LEU A 235 -3.47 2.92 -0.42
C LEU A 235 -3.42 4.25 -1.16
N ARG A 236 -4.29 4.40 -2.16
CA ARG A 236 -4.39 5.59 -3.00
C ARG A 236 -5.77 5.70 -3.61
N LYS A 237 -6.17 6.94 -3.84
CA LYS A 237 -7.38 7.31 -4.54
C LYS A 237 -7.07 8.41 -5.55
N ASP A 238 -7.35 8.16 -6.81
CA ASP A 238 -7.18 9.14 -7.90
C ASP A 238 -8.53 9.46 -8.56
N GLN A 239 -8.67 10.69 -9.02
CA GLN A 239 -9.75 11.08 -9.93
C GLN A 239 -9.30 10.81 -11.37
N ILE A 240 -10.09 10.05 -12.14
CA ILE A 240 -9.86 9.85 -13.57
C ILE A 240 -10.30 11.11 -14.31
N GLN A 241 -9.35 12.01 -14.53
CA GLN A 241 -9.61 13.21 -15.32
C GLN A 241 -9.61 12.88 -16.82
N ASP A 242 -8.61 12.12 -17.27
CA ASP A 242 -8.50 11.65 -18.66
C ASP A 242 -9.51 10.53 -18.92
N THR A 243 -10.60 10.86 -19.61
CA THR A 243 -11.64 9.90 -19.97
C THR A 243 -11.35 9.16 -21.27
N ILE A 244 -10.30 9.54 -21.99
CA ILE A 244 -9.94 8.97 -23.30
C ILE A 244 -9.00 7.79 -23.10
N ASN A 245 -7.96 7.98 -22.29
CA ASN A 245 -6.96 6.95 -22.04
C ASN A 245 -7.32 6.09 -20.83
N LYS A 246 -7.08 4.78 -20.95
CA LYS A 246 -7.19 3.88 -19.80
C LYS A 246 -6.14 4.31 -18.77
N PRO A 247 -6.51 4.41 -17.48
CA PRO A 247 -5.55 4.73 -16.44
C PRO A 247 -4.44 3.69 -16.36
N GLU A 248 -3.22 4.17 -16.15
CA GLU A 248 -2.06 3.33 -15.90
C GLU A 248 -2.19 2.67 -14.53
N ILE A 249 -2.10 1.35 -14.49
CA ILE A 249 -2.12 0.59 -13.24
C ILE A 249 -0.69 0.37 -12.79
N LEU A 250 -0.29 1.10 -11.74
CA LEU A 250 0.99 0.89 -11.06
C LEU A 250 0.97 -0.48 -10.35
N ILE A 251 2.07 -1.21 -10.44
CA ILE A 251 2.24 -2.51 -9.78
C ILE A 251 3.12 -2.42 -8.52
N ASN A 252 3.91 -1.35 -8.39
CA ASN A 252 4.72 -1.09 -7.22
C ASN A 252 3.90 -0.33 -6.18
N LEU A 253 3.69 -0.97 -5.03
CA LEU A 253 2.80 -0.45 -3.98
C LEU A 253 3.37 0.79 -3.28
N GLU A 254 4.69 0.97 -3.26
CA GLU A 254 5.31 2.18 -2.74
C GLU A 254 5.09 3.36 -3.71
N GLN A 255 5.19 3.13 -5.03
CA GLN A 255 4.79 4.14 -6.01
C GLN A 255 3.31 4.49 -5.89
N ILE A 256 2.43 3.48 -5.73
CA ILE A 256 1.02 3.73 -5.49
C ILE A 256 0.85 4.67 -4.29
N GLN A 257 1.57 4.47 -3.19
CA GLN A 257 1.39 5.30 -1.99
C GLN A 257 1.99 6.70 -2.09
N HIS A 258 3.06 6.89 -2.86
CA HIS A 258 3.91 8.07 -2.72
C HIS A 258 4.08 8.91 -3.99
N LEU A 259 3.90 8.31 -5.18
CA LEU A 259 4.07 9.01 -6.44
C LEU A 259 2.81 9.79 -6.82
N ASN A 260 2.93 11.09 -7.02
CA ASN A 260 1.86 11.89 -7.64
C ASN A 260 2.39 12.66 -8.84
N TRP A 261 1.49 13.02 -9.75
CA TRP A 261 1.81 13.83 -10.93
C TRP A 261 1.07 15.15 -10.85
N ILE A 262 1.80 16.25 -11.04
CA ILE A 262 1.26 17.61 -11.01
C ILE A 262 1.46 18.23 -12.39
N GLY A 263 0.40 18.82 -12.93
CA GLY A 263 0.41 19.54 -14.19
C GLY A 263 -0.98 20.05 -14.53
N ASP A 264 -1.07 20.73 -15.67
CA ASP A 264 -2.33 21.33 -16.11
C ASP A 264 -3.10 20.41 -17.05
N TYR A 265 -4.41 20.60 -17.04
CA TYR A 265 -5.35 19.94 -17.95
C TYR A 265 -5.97 20.96 -18.90
N GLY A 266 -6.02 20.59 -20.17
CA GLY A 266 -6.61 21.40 -21.24
C GLY A 266 -8.09 21.11 -21.44
N LYS A 267 -8.58 21.42 -22.65
CA LYS A 267 -9.92 21.03 -23.08
C LYS A 267 -10.05 19.50 -23.03
N GLN A 268 -11.26 19.00 -22.74
CA GLN A 268 -11.54 17.55 -22.66
C GLN A 268 -10.71 16.79 -21.62
N ASN A 269 -10.16 17.48 -20.60
CA ASN A 269 -9.33 16.91 -19.54
C ASN A 269 -8.08 16.15 -20.05
N GLN A 270 -7.52 16.56 -21.18
CA GLN A 270 -6.22 16.05 -21.63
C GLN A 270 -5.06 16.78 -20.93
N LYS A 271 -3.97 16.07 -20.65
CA LYS A 271 -2.77 16.67 -20.04
C LYS A 271 -2.12 17.67 -20.98
N ILE A 272 -1.76 18.86 -20.50
CA ILE A 272 -1.07 19.89 -21.29
C ILE A 272 0.10 20.49 -20.50
N GLY A 273 1.04 21.13 -21.21
CA GLY A 273 2.10 21.91 -20.57
C GLY A 273 3.10 21.05 -19.81
N LYS A 274 3.73 21.64 -18.79
CA LYS A 274 4.75 20.97 -17.98
C LYS A 274 4.11 20.07 -16.94
N TRP A 275 4.56 18.83 -16.87
CA TRP A 275 4.17 17.85 -15.88
C TRP A 275 5.37 17.45 -15.05
N THR A 276 5.20 17.41 -13.73
CA THR A 276 6.26 17.10 -12.77
C THR A 276 5.77 16.03 -11.80
N ALA A 277 6.66 15.13 -11.38
CA ALA A 277 6.35 14.13 -10.37
C ALA A 277 6.65 14.64 -8.96
N THR A 278 5.87 14.16 -7.98
CA THR A 278 6.20 14.28 -6.56
C THR A 278 6.32 12.91 -5.92
N TRP A 279 7.19 12.80 -4.93
CA TRP A 279 7.42 11.59 -4.13
C TRP A 279 7.32 11.93 -2.65
N LYS A 280 6.40 11.29 -1.93
CA LYS A 280 6.13 11.60 -0.51
C LYS A 280 5.85 13.11 -0.29
N GLY A 281 5.23 13.75 -1.28
CA GLY A 281 4.92 15.19 -1.26
C GLY A 281 6.07 16.12 -1.70
N LEU A 282 7.29 15.61 -1.89
CA LEU A 282 8.43 16.39 -2.37
C LEU A 282 8.47 16.39 -3.91
N ILE A 283 8.69 17.56 -4.52
CA ILE A 283 8.87 17.66 -5.96
C ILE A 283 10.18 16.98 -6.36
N LEU A 284 10.10 16.00 -7.25
CA LEU A 284 11.29 15.40 -7.85
C LEU A 284 11.81 16.34 -8.94
N SER A 285 12.95 17.00 -8.68
CA SER A 285 13.58 17.89 -9.65
C SER A 285 13.84 17.13 -10.95
N ASP A 286 13.48 17.74 -12.07
CA ASP A 286 13.68 17.23 -13.43
C ASP A 286 12.86 16.01 -13.85
N VAL A 287 12.12 15.37 -12.93
CA VAL A 287 11.24 14.24 -13.27
C VAL A 287 9.94 14.73 -13.91
N GLY A 288 9.67 14.26 -15.13
CA GLY A 288 8.52 14.63 -15.93
C GLY A 288 8.91 15.16 -17.30
N GLY A 289 8.10 16.05 -17.85
CA GLY A 289 8.31 16.59 -19.20
C GLY A 289 7.14 17.44 -19.67
N TYR A 290 7.03 17.64 -20.99
CA TYR A 290 5.99 18.48 -21.58
C TYR A 290 4.96 17.65 -22.37
N TYR A 291 3.69 18.02 -22.22
CA TYR A 291 2.61 17.62 -23.11
C TYR A 291 2.27 18.77 -24.06
N SER A 292 2.01 18.41 -25.32
CA SER A 292 1.39 19.29 -26.32
C SER A 292 -0.06 19.62 -25.96
N ASN A 293 -0.64 20.60 -26.65
CA ASN A 293 -2.06 20.96 -26.51
C ASN A 293 -3.03 19.83 -26.89
N GLU A 294 -2.56 18.79 -27.59
CA GLU A 294 -3.33 17.61 -27.97
C GLU A 294 -3.22 16.45 -26.96
N GLY A 295 -2.56 16.64 -25.81
CA GLY A 295 -2.41 15.55 -24.84
C GLY A 295 -1.26 14.59 -25.12
N LYS A 296 -0.41 14.87 -26.13
CA LYS A 296 0.72 14.01 -26.49
C LYS A 296 2.01 14.48 -25.82
N LYS A 297 2.81 13.56 -25.27
CA LYS A 297 4.16 13.84 -24.74
C LYS A 297 5.09 14.36 -25.83
N GLN A 298 5.90 15.37 -25.51
CA GLN A 298 6.85 16.02 -26.41
C GLN A 298 8.20 16.31 -25.72
N GLY A 299 9.27 16.30 -26.50
CA GLY A 299 10.61 16.71 -26.08
C GLY A 299 11.25 15.76 -25.06
N LYS A 300 12.18 16.29 -24.26
CA LYS A 300 12.87 15.51 -23.21
C LYS A 300 11.91 15.12 -22.10
N TRP A 301 12.01 13.87 -21.68
CA TRP A 301 11.27 13.31 -20.56
C TRP A 301 12.21 12.52 -19.64
N ILE A 302 11.92 12.62 -18.35
CA ILE A 302 12.48 11.77 -17.31
C ILE A 302 11.30 11.03 -16.68
N GLU A 303 11.24 9.72 -16.91
CA GLU A 303 10.21 8.85 -16.37
C GLU A 303 10.74 8.07 -15.18
N ILE A 304 9.86 7.77 -14.24
CA ILE A 304 10.16 6.95 -13.07
C ILE A 304 10.07 5.48 -13.50
N PHE A 305 11.11 4.69 -13.24
CA PHE A 305 11.10 3.25 -13.52
C PHE A 305 10.04 2.53 -12.69
N GLN A 306 9.45 1.45 -13.21
CA GLN A 306 8.34 0.72 -12.55
C GLN A 306 8.67 0.23 -11.12
N ASN A 307 9.95 -0.01 -10.81
CA ASN A 307 10.40 -0.47 -9.50
C ASN A 307 10.95 0.65 -8.61
N TYR A 308 10.71 1.92 -8.97
CA TYR A 308 11.21 3.03 -8.18
C TYR A 308 10.69 2.98 -6.74
N CYS A 309 11.61 3.10 -5.80
CA CYS A 309 11.33 3.16 -4.37
C CYS A 309 12.34 4.07 -3.67
N GLU A 310 12.19 4.25 -2.36
CA GLU A 310 13.13 5.01 -1.54
C GLU A 310 14.59 4.54 -1.67
N PHE A 311 14.82 3.24 -1.89
CA PHE A 311 16.16 2.66 -1.98
C PHE A 311 16.71 2.52 -3.40
N VAL A 312 15.84 2.59 -4.41
CA VAL A 312 16.16 2.33 -5.82
C VAL A 312 15.51 3.39 -6.68
N GLN A 313 16.25 4.46 -6.95
CA GLN A 313 15.78 5.61 -7.69
C GLN A 313 16.28 5.54 -9.14
N VAL A 314 15.63 4.70 -9.94
CA VAL A 314 15.96 4.54 -11.36
C VAL A 314 15.04 5.39 -12.22
N TYR A 315 15.63 6.09 -13.18
CA TYR A 315 14.90 6.90 -14.16
C TYR A 315 15.13 6.40 -15.59
N GLU A 316 14.12 6.57 -16.44
CA GLU A 316 14.23 6.44 -17.89
C GLU A 316 14.28 7.83 -18.53
N VAL A 317 15.36 8.14 -19.24
CA VAL A 317 15.57 9.45 -19.85
C VAL A 317 15.65 9.33 -21.37
N GLY A 318 14.88 10.15 -22.08
CA GLY A 318 14.94 10.23 -23.54
C GLY A 318 13.97 11.27 -24.10
N ASP A 319 13.73 11.23 -25.40
CA ASP A 319 12.86 12.17 -26.10
C ASP A 319 11.55 11.50 -26.56
N TYR A 320 10.45 12.24 -26.41
CA TYR A 320 9.16 11.96 -27.02
C TYR A 320 8.92 12.86 -28.23
N VAL A 321 8.32 12.28 -29.27
CA VAL A 321 7.75 13.03 -30.41
C VAL A 321 6.37 12.46 -30.68
N ASP A 322 5.36 13.32 -30.56
CA ASP A 322 3.94 12.99 -30.76
C ASP A 322 3.46 11.80 -29.92
N GLY A 323 3.90 11.74 -28.66
CA GLY A 323 3.52 10.67 -27.73
C GLY A 323 4.32 9.37 -27.89
N PHE A 324 5.26 9.30 -28.82
CA PHE A 324 6.13 8.14 -29.02
C PHE A 324 7.56 8.40 -28.55
N LYS A 325 8.14 7.45 -27.81
CA LYS A 325 9.58 7.44 -27.50
C LYS A 325 10.39 7.41 -28.80
N LYS A 326 11.37 8.29 -28.97
CA LYS A 326 12.26 8.34 -30.14
C LYS A 326 13.73 8.35 -29.72
N GLY A 327 14.60 7.88 -30.62
CA GLY A 327 16.04 7.98 -30.46
C GLY A 327 16.55 7.18 -29.26
N THR A 328 17.64 7.66 -28.64
CA THR A 328 18.29 6.98 -27.53
C THR A 328 17.55 7.21 -26.22
N TRP A 329 17.22 6.13 -25.53
CA TRP A 329 16.69 6.12 -24.17
C TRP A 329 17.68 5.45 -23.22
N LYS A 330 17.84 5.99 -22.01
CA LYS A 330 18.84 5.56 -21.03
C LYS A 330 18.18 5.26 -19.70
N TYR A 331 18.64 4.20 -19.03
CA TYR A 331 18.36 3.99 -17.61
C TYR A 331 19.44 4.70 -16.79
N ILE A 332 19.04 5.59 -15.88
CA ILE A 332 19.92 6.36 -15.00
C ILE A 332 19.70 5.91 -13.56
N TYR A 333 20.78 5.59 -12.85
CA TYR A 333 20.79 5.24 -11.43
C TYR A 333 22.05 5.81 -10.79
N GLU A 334 21.91 6.56 -9.69
CA GLU A 334 23.05 7.24 -9.03
C GLU A 334 23.88 8.09 -10.03
N ASP A 335 23.20 8.84 -10.91
CA ASP A 335 23.77 9.65 -11.99
C ASP A 335 24.56 8.88 -13.08
N GLU A 336 24.59 7.55 -13.00
CA GLU A 336 25.25 6.70 -13.98
C GLU A 336 24.27 6.07 -14.98
N LYS A 337 24.71 5.94 -16.23
CA LYS A 337 23.98 5.17 -17.25
C LYS A 337 24.19 3.68 -16.99
N ILE A 338 23.15 3.01 -16.51
CA ILE A 338 23.15 1.56 -16.24
C ILE A 338 22.52 0.72 -17.36
N GLY A 339 21.91 1.36 -18.36
CA GLY A 339 21.33 0.63 -19.50
C GLY A 339 20.62 1.52 -20.52
N GLY A 340 19.73 0.90 -21.30
CA GLY A 340 18.90 1.56 -22.32
C GLY A 340 19.15 1.06 -23.73
N GLY A 341 18.70 1.81 -24.73
CA GLY A 341 18.83 1.47 -26.14
C GLY A 341 18.18 2.52 -27.05
N GLU A 342 17.81 2.13 -28.27
CA GLU A 342 17.23 3.03 -29.26
C GLU A 342 15.81 2.66 -29.65
N TYR A 343 14.97 3.68 -29.87
CA TYR A 343 13.65 3.57 -30.48
C TYR A 343 13.70 4.03 -31.94
N ASN A 344 13.04 3.27 -32.82
CA ASN A 344 12.94 3.60 -34.24
C ASN A 344 11.92 4.72 -34.52
N LYS A 345 11.75 5.07 -35.81
CA LYS A 345 10.79 6.10 -36.26
C LYS A 345 9.33 5.79 -35.94
N GLN A 346 8.98 4.55 -35.62
CA GLN A 346 7.64 4.12 -35.21
C GLN A 346 7.48 4.06 -33.69
N GLY A 347 8.50 4.45 -32.92
CA GLY A 347 8.47 4.37 -31.45
C GLY A 347 8.60 2.96 -30.89
N LYS A 348 9.19 2.04 -31.65
CA LYS A 348 9.46 0.66 -31.21
C LYS A 348 10.94 0.49 -30.91
N LYS A 349 11.26 -0.28 -29.84
CA LYS A 349 12.63 -0.64 -29.49
C LYS A 349 13.33 -1.30 -30.70
N ASN A 350 14.55 -0.89 -30.99
CA ASN A 350 15.33 -1.40 -32.12
C ASN A 350 16.83 -1.37 -31.79
N GLY A 351 17.60 -2.32 -32.33
CA GLY A 351 19.05 -2.38 -32.11
C GLY A 351 19.42 -3.04 -30.77
N LYS A 352 20.60 -2.70 -30.23
CA LYS A 352 21.07 -3.25 -28.95
C LYS A 352 20.37 -2.60 -27.77
N TRP A 353 20.03 -3.40 -26.76
CA TRP A 353 19.36 -2.96 -25.54
C TRP A 353 19.97 -3.62 -24.31
N ILE A 354 20.03 -2.85 -23.24
CA ILE A 354 20.31 -3.31 -21.86
C ILE A 354 19.05 -3.00 -21.05
N GLU A 355 18.27 -4.02 -20.71
CA GLU A 355 17.06 -3.89 -19.90
C GLU A 355 17.35 -4.18 -18.43
N LEU A 356 16.64 -3.52 -17.53
CA LEU A 356 16.72 -3.82 -16.11
C LEU A 356 15.72 -4.93 -15.76
N GLY A 357 16.13 -5.87 -14.92
CA GLY A 357 15.23 -6.90 -14.39
C GLY A 357 14.22 -6.34 -13.39
N ASN A 358 13.15 -7.09 -13.17
CA ASN A 358 12.15 -6.74 -12.15
C ASN A 358 12.73 -6.82 -10.73
N GLU A 359 13.86 -7.50 -10.58
CA GLU A 359 14.61 -7.68 -9.35
C GLU A 359 15.77 -6.68 -9.22
N PHE A 360 15.85 -5.67 -10.10
CA PHE A 360 16.87 -4.63 -10.01
C PHE A 360 16.77 -3.89 -8.67
N TYR A 361 17.82 -4.03 -7.85
CA TYR A 361 17.94 -3.41 -6.53
C TYR A 361 19.36 -2.87 -6.30
N LYS A 362 19.55 -2.05 -5.27
CA LYS A 362 20.83 -1.46 -4.88
C LYS A 362 21.98 -2.47 -4.86
N TYR A 363 21.77 -3.62 -4.23
CA TYR A 363 22.80 -4.67 -4.11
C TYR A 363 22.79 -5.69 -5.26
N PHE A 364 21.74 -5.70 -6.08
CA PHE A 364 21.53 -6.74 -7.10
C PHE A 364 21.14 -6.09 -8.43
N LYS A 365 22.14 -5.85 -9.28
CA LYS A 365 21.94 -5.20 -10.57
C LYS A 365 21.72 -6.28 -11.63
N LEU A 366 20.49 -6.78 -11.71
CA LEU A 366 20.07 -7.72 -12.74
C LEU A 366 19.74 -6.97 -14.03
N THR A 367 20.44 -7.31 -15.12
CA THR A 367 20.23 -6.74 -16.44
C THR A 367 20.13 -7.80 -17.52
N TYR A 368 19.44 -7.48 -18.60
CA TYR A 368 19.31 -8.34 -19.78
C TYR A 368 19.83 -7.61 -21.01
N ASN A 369 20.84 -8.18 -21.65
CA ASN A 369 21.50 -7.59 -22.80
C ASN A 369 21.11 -8.35 -24.06
N GLY A 370 20.62 -7.66 -25.07
CA GLY A 370 20.21 -8.31 -26.30
C GLY A 370 19.88 -7.34 -27.41
N ARG A 371 19.13 -7.83 -28.40
CA ARG A 371 18.70 -7.02 -29.55
C ARG A 371 17.20 -7.01 -29.69
N TYR A 372 16.69 -5.86 -30.11
CA TYR A 372 15.33 -5.68 -30.55
C TYR A 372 15.27 -5.43 -32.06
N GLN A 373 14.23 -5.94 -32.70
CA GLN A 373 13.84 -5.57 -34.06
C GLN A 373 12.36 -5.21 -34.08
N ASN A 374 12.05 -3.94 -34.33
CA ASN A 374 10.67 -3.43 -34.35
C ASN A 374 9.84 -3.81 -33.10
N GLY A 375 10.45 -3.70 -31.91
CA GLY A 375 9.80 -3.98 -30.63
C GLY A 375 9.79 -5.45 -30.22
N ILE A 376 10.33 -6.35 -31.04
CA ILE A 376 10.42 -7.79 -30.74
C ILE A 376 11.85 -8.13 -30.32
N LYS A 377 12.01 -8.87 -29.21
CA LYS A 377 13.30 -9.42 -28.78
C LYS A 377 13.79 -10.44 -29.81
N VAL A 378 15.01 -10.28 -30.31
CA VAL A 378 15.62 -11.17 -31.32
C VAL A 378 17.01 -11.62 -30.88
N GLY A 379 17.39 -12.82 -31.30
CA GLY A 379 18.70 -13.40 -30.98
C GLY A 379 18.81 -13.86 -29.52
N ILE A 380 20.05 -14.06 -29.09
CA ILE A 380 20.38 -14.49 -27.73
C ILE A 380 20.34 -13.26 -26.80
N TRP A 381 19.70 -13.44 -25.64
CA TRP A 381 19.69 -12.47 -24.56
C TRP A 381 20.56 -12.97 -23.40
N GLU A 382 21.54 -12.15 -23.04
CA GLU A 382 22.47 -12.44 -21.94
C GLU A 382 21.91 -11.87 -20.64
N THR A 383 21.85 -12.70 -19.61
CA THR A 383 21.51 -12.27 -18.25
C THR A 383 22.81 -11.88 -17.54
N CYS A 384 22.94 -10.61 -17.18
CA CYS A 384 24.10 -10.10 -16.46
C CYS A 384 23.70 -9.74 -15.04
N LEU A 385 24.36 -10.37 -14.08
CA LEU A 385 24.22 -10.07 -12.67
C LEU A 385 25.50 -9.38 -12.18
N ALA A 386 25.35 -8.13 -11.71
CA ALA A 386 26.42 -7.46 -10.99
C ALA A 386 26.04 -7.31 -9.52
N GLU A 387 26.84 -7.92 -8.66
CA GLU A 387 26.85 -7.65 -7.23
C GLU A 387 27.75 -6.44 -7.01
N GLN A 388 27.23 -5.35 -6.43
CA GLN A 388 28.12 -4.33 -5.88
C GLN A 388 28.87 -5.00 -4.73
N GLY A 389 30.18 -5.22 -4.90
CA GLY A 389 31.03 -5.91 -3.94
C GLY A 389 30.97 -5.23 -2.59
N ILE A 390 30.08 -5.71 -1.73
CA ILE A 390 30.07 -5.30 -0.34
C ILE A 390 31.23 -6.06 0.32
N LEU A 391 32.32 -5.35 0.59
CA LEU A 391 33.41 -5.80 1.46
C LEU A 391 32.88 -5.93 2.91
N TYR A 392 31.98 -6.89 3.15
CA TYR A 392 31.74 -7.41 4.50
C TYR A 392 32.37 -8.79 4.57
N GLY A 393 33.32 -8.97 5.48
CA GLY A 393 34.19 -10.14 5.60
C GLY A 393 33.50 -11.42 6.07
N HIS A 394 32.52 -11.92 5.32
CA HIS A 394 32.01 -13.29 5.45
C HIS A 394 31.63 -13.89 4.09
N ASN A 395 32.42 -14.88 3.67
CA ASN A 395 32.37 -15.64 2.40
C ASN A 395 31.12 -16.52 2.18
N TYR A 396 29.97 -16.23 2.79
CA TYR A 396 28.87 -17.22 2.85
C TYR A 396 27.72 -17.03 1.85
N ILE A 397 27.61 -15.89 1.15
CA ILE A 397 26.42 -15.61 0.31
C ILE A 397 26.65 -15.93 -1.18
N SER A 398 27.88 -15.83 -1.70
CA SER A 398 28.11 -16.01 -3.15
C SER A 398 27.98 -17.45 -3.66
N MET A 399 28.13 -18.47 -2.80
CA MET A 399 28.07 -19.88 -3.21
C MET A 399 26.67 -20.42 -3.50
N GLN A 400 25.60 -19.92 -2.86
CA GLN A 400 24.26 -20.46 -3.07
C GLN A 400 23.61 -20.01 -4.39
N TYR A 401 23.98 -18.83 -4.92
CA TYR A 401 23.38 -18.32 -6.16
C TYR A 401 24.06 -18.81 -7.43
N GLN A 402 25.37 -19.12 -7.41
CA GLN A 402 26.05 -19.75 -8.56
C GLN A 402 25.48 -21.14 -8.91
N GLN A 403 24.85 -21.84 -7.97
CA GLN A 403 24.17 -23.12 -8.25
C GLN A 403 22.81 -22.94 -8.93
N ILE A 404 22.12 -21.81 -8.72
CA ILE A 404 20.81 -21.55 -9.34
C ILE A 404 20.98 -21.13 -10.81
N ILE A 405 22.02 -20.35 -11.12
CA ILE A 405 22.27 -19.83 -12.48
C ILE A 405 22.81 -20.93 -13.43
N ASN A 406 23.48 -21.96 -12.92
CA ASN A 406 24.03 -23.06 -13.72
C ASN A 406 23.08 -24.28 -13.83
N SER A 407 21.82 -24.17 -13.40
CA SER A 407 20.84 -25.24 -13.57
C SER A 407 20.37 -25.34 -15.04
N PRO A 408 20.45 -26.51 -15.70
CA PRO A 408 20.01 -26.71 -17.09
C PRO A 408 18.50 -26.45 -17.34
N PHE A 409 17.72 -26.19 -16.30
CA PHE A 409 16.25 -26.19 -16.35
C PHE A 409 15.59 -24.92 -16.92
N GLN A 410 16.34 -23.87 -17.26
CA GLN A 410 15.74 -22.64 -17.85
C GLN A 410 15.78 -22.56 -19.39
N ARG A 411 16.15 -23.63 -20.11
CA ARG A 411 16.15 -23.64 -21.59
C ARG A 411 14.76 -23.77 -22.23
N TRP A 412 13.67 -23.88 -21.47
CA TRP A 412 12.34 -24.23 -21.99
C TRP A 412 11.22 -23.31 -21.48
N TRP A 413 11.39 -22.00 -21.52
CA TRP A 413 10.24 -21.08 -21.53
C TRP A 413 10.56 -19.96 -22.53
N PHE A 414 9.57 -19.58 -23.35
CA PHE A 414 9.63 -18.68 -24.52
C PHE A 414 9.88 -19.35 -25.88
N ILE A 415 8.82 -20.00 -26.40
CA ILE A 415 8.42 -19.93 -27.82
C ILE A 415 7.10 -19.17 -27.86
#